data_AF-A0A7V0R2I7-F1
#
_entry.id   AF-A0A7V0R2I7-F1
#
_cell.length_a   1.000
_cell.length_b   1.000
_cell.length_c   1.000
_cell.angle_alpha   90.00
_cell.angle_beta   90.00
_cell.angle_gamma   90.00
#
_symmetry.space_group_name_H-M   'P 1'
#
loop_
_entity.id
_entity.type
_entity.pdbx_description
1 polymer ?
#
loop_
_entity_poly.entity_id
_entity_poly.type
_entity_poly.pdbx_seq_one_letter_code
_entity_poly.pdbx_strand_id
1 'polypeptide(L)'
;MVKHIWSVLCERISIDQETKLASYLTCIEGIVAVELPAVINNLAFGSRWYKDGESEETLRFRLMLLSPDGTEEILIDSRSQNIN
;
A
#
# COMPACT_ATOMS: atom_id res chain seq x y z
N MET A 1 -19.60 -2.63 3.55
CA MET A 1 -18.85 -2.87 2.31
C MET A 1 -17.53 -2.11 2.35
N VAL A 2 -16.40 -2.80 2.35
CA VAL A 2 -15.09 -2.16 2.20
C VAL A 2 -14.68 -2.01 0.74
N LYS A 3 -14.32 -0.78 0.36
CA LYS A 3 -13.89 -0.39 -0.97
C LYS A 3 -12.48 0.20 -0.92
N HIS A 4 -11.60 -0.32 -1.77
CA HIS A 4 -10.29 0.31 -2.01
C HIS A 4 -10.49 1.67 -2.69
N ILE A 5 -9.86 2.72 -2.16
CA ILE A 5 -9.91 4.06 -2.77
C ILE A 5 -8.67 4.27 -3.65
N TRP A 6 -7.48 4.07 -3.07
CA TRP A 6 -6.20 4.25 -3.76
C TRP A 6 -5.03 3.68 -2.94
N SER A 7 -3.89 3.48 -3.61
CA SER A 7 -2.61 3.11 -3.00
C SER A 7 -1.47 3.91 -3.61
N VAL A 8 -0.39 4.10 -2.85
CA VAL A 8 0.80 4.82 -3.29
C VAL A 8 2.07 4.21 -2.71
N LEU A 9 3.14 4.26 -3.50
CA LEU A 9 4.49 4.03 -3.04
C LEU A 9 5.15 5.37 -2.75
N CYS A 10 5.81 5.47 -1.61
CA CYS A 10 6.48 6.69 -1.19
C CYS A 10 7.67 6.32 -0.29
N GLU A 11 8.55 7.27 -0.02
CA GLU A 11 9.67 7.01 0.89
C GLU A 11 9.22 7.01 2.35
N ARG A 12 8.27 7.89 2.69
CA ARG A 12 7.82 8.10 4.09
C ARG A 12 6.33 8.39 4.17
N ILE A 13 5.69 7.84 5.20
CA ILE A 13 4.30 8.12 5.57
C ILE A 13 4.28 8.77 6.96
N SER A 14 3.57 9.89 7.08
CA SER A 14 3.31 10.55 8.36
C SER A 14 1.82 10.54 8.63
N ILE A 15 1.41 10.01 9.78
CA ILE A 15 0.01 9.96 10.20
C ILE A 15 -0.16 10.90 11.38
N ASP A 16 -1.04 11.88 11.22
CA ASP A 16 -1.42 12.75 12.33
C ASP A 16 -2.28 11.97 13.33
N GLN A 17 -1.91 12.01 14.62
CA GLN A 17 -2.57 11.19 15.62
C GLN A 17 -3.97 11.69 15.98
N GLU A 18 -4.23 12.99 15.87
CA GLU A 18 -5.51 13.60 16.23
C GLU A 18 -6.54 13.42 15.11
N THR A 19 -6.18 13.83 13.89
CA THR A 19 -7.08 13.82 12.72
C THR A 19 -7.08 12.52 11.95
N LYS A 20 -6.11 11.62 12.21
CA LYS A 20 -5.85 10.39 11.43
C LYS A 20 -5.61 10.64 9.94
N LEU A 21 -5.29 11.87 9.56
CA LEU A 21 -4.90 12.21 8.19
C LEU A 21 -3.49 11.72 7.92
N ALA A 22 -3.29 11.15 6.74
CA ALA A 22 -2.00 10.65 6.29
C ALA A 22 -1.40 11.61 5.24
N SER A 23 -0.13 11.94 5.42
CA SER A 23 0.71 12.64 4.46
C SER A 23 1.75 11.67 3.89
N TYR A 24 1.90 11.68 2.57
CA TYR A 24 2.79 10.79 1.83
C TYR A 24 3.91 11.64 1.23
N LEU A 25 5.15 11.36 1.61
CA LEU A 25 6.31 12.18 1.29
C LEU A 25 7.19 11.45 0.28
N THR A 26 7.66 12.17 -0.73
CA THR A 26 8.44 11.60 -1.83
C THR A 26 7.68 10.45 -2.51
N CYS A 27 6.47 10.75 -3.01
CA CYS A 27 5.67 9.77 -3.76
C CYS A 27 6.41 9.35 -5.02
N ILE A 28 6.42 8.04 -5.26
CA ILE A 28 7.02 7.41 -6.41
C ILE A 28 5.89 7.10 -7.39
N GLU A 29 5.77 7.92 -8.41
CA GLU A 29 4.79 7.74 -9.49
C GLU A 29 5.56 7.52 -10.78
N GLY A 30 5.41 6.32 -11.38
CA GLY A 30 6.00 5.99 -12.67
C GLY A 30 7.52 6.10 -12.72
N ILE A 31 8.23 5.08 -12.20
CA ILE A 31 9.65 4.91 -12.53
C ILE A 31 9.75 4.08 -13.80
N VAL A 32 10.15 4.72 -14.91
CA VAL A 32 10.61 4.00 -16.10
C VAL A 32 12.13 4.05 -16.07
N ALA A 33 12.76 3.04 -15.49
CA ALA A 33 14.20 2.88 -15.50
C ALA A 33 14.52 1.46 -15.98
N VAL A 34 15.36 1.35 -17.01
CA VAL A 34 15.83 0.05 -17.55
C VAL A 34 16.66 -0.68 -16.49
N GLU A 35 17.41 0.09 -15.69
CA GLU A 35 18.02 -0.32 -14.44
C GLU A 35 17.83 0.81 -13.43
N LEU A 36 17.59 0.48 -12.16
CA LEU A 36 17.53 1.48 -11.10
C LEU A 36 18.93 2.09 -10.92
N PRO A 37 19.12 3.39 -11.17
CA PRO A 37 20.44 4.02 -11.10
C PRO A 37 21.01 4.05 -9.66
N ALA A 38 20.17 3.76 -8.67
CA ALA A 38 20.53 3.58 -7.27
C ALA A 38 19.55 2.63 -6.59
N VAL A 39 20.00 1.97 -5.52
CA VAL A 39 19.11 1.20 -4.64
C VAL A 39 18.02 2.13 -4.10
N ILE A 40 16.75 1.80 -4.32
CA ILE A 40 15.65 2.50 -3.66
C ILE A 40 15.65 2.06 -2.20
N ASN A 41 16.23 2.89 -1.35
CA ASN A 41 16.22 2.68 0.08
C ASN A 41 14.88 3.19 0.65
N ASN A 42 14.32 2.45 1.61
CA ASN A 42 13.10 2.81 2.35
C ASN A 42 11.86 3.05 1.48
N LEU A 43 11.24 1.96 1.02
CA LEU A 43 9.92 2.00 0.38
C LEU A 43 8.81 1.80 1.42
N ALA A 44 7.89 2.75 1.48
CA ALA A 44 6.65 2.66 2.22
C ALA A 44 5.47 2.52 1.25
N PHE A 45 4.56 1.59 1.56
CA PHE A 45 3.32 1.39 0.83
C PHE A 45 2.14 1.89 1.65
N GLY A 46 1.45 2.89 1.12
CA GLY A 46 0.23 3.43 1.70
C GLY A 46 -1.00 2.93 0.94
N SER A 47 -2.05 2.54 1.64
CA SER A 47 -3.32 2.14 1.03
C SER A 47 -4.50 2.71 1.81
N ARG A 48 -5.43 3.38 1.11
CA ARG A 48 -6.64 3.94 1.70
C ARG A 48 -7.87 3.16 1.29
N TRP A 49 -8.71 2.89 2.28
CA TRP A 49 -9.94 2.13 2.13
C TRP A 49 -11.11 2.94 2.70
N TYR A 50 -12.30 2.74 2.13
CA TYR A 50 -13.57 3.26 2.63
C TYR A 50 -14.41 2.08 3.11
N LYS A 51 -14.94 2.13 4.32
CA LYS A 51 -15.90 1.15 4.84
C LYS A 51 -17.28 1.80 4.88
N ASP A 52 -18.23 1.19 4.19
CA ASP A 52 -19.64 1.57 4.24
C ASP A 52 -20.40 0.70 5.24
N GLY A 53 -21.14 1.32 6.17
CA GLY A 53 -21.92 0.63 7.20
C GLY A 53 -21.14 0.18 8.44
N GLU A 54 -21.87 -0.35 9.43
CA GLU A 54 -21.33 -0.69 10.76
C GLU A 54 -21.02 -2.18 10.95
N SER A 55 -21.32 -3.04 9.97
CA SER A 55 -21.04 -4.47 10.10
C SER A 55 -19.54 -4.75 10.20
N GLU A 56 -19.17 -5.68 11.08
CA GLU A 56 -17.82 -6.26 11.08
C GLU A 56 -17.57 -6.95 9.72
N GLU A 57 -16.53 -6.51 9.03
CA GLU A 57 -16.07 -7.13 7.79
C GLU A 57 -14.61 -7.55 7.98
N THR A 58 -14.31 -8.78 7.57
CA THR A 58 -12.95 -9.29 7.56
C THR A 58 -12.26 -8.85 6.27
N LEU A 59 -11.16 -8.12 6.39
CA LEU A 59 -10.30 -7.85 5.23
C LEU A 59 -9.18 -8.88 5.11
N ARG A 60 -8.91 -9.22 3.85
CA ARG A 60 -7.71 -9.92 3.42
C ARG A 60 -7.06 -9.09 2.34
N PHE A 61 -5.79 -8.77 2.53
CA PHE A 61 -4.97 -8.13 1.53
C PHE A 61 -3.77 -9.01 1.18
N ARG A 62 -3.44 -9.02 -0.10
CA ARG A 62 -2.25 -9.68 -0.65
C ARG A 62 -1.44 -8.62 -1.38
N LEU A 63 -0.16 -8.51 -1.05
CA LEU A 63 0.80 -7.68 -1.77
C LEU A 63 1.68 -8.60 -2.62
N MET A 64 1.77 -8.30 -3.90
CA MET A 64 2.59 -9.02 -4.86
C MET A 64 3.53 -8.07 -5.58
N LEU A 65 4.74 -8.55 -5.84
CA LEU A 65 5.69 -7.95 -6.77
C LEU A 65 5.56 -8.68 -8.11
N LEU A 66 5.40 -7.93 -9.19
CA LEU A 66 5.48 -8.45 -10.56
C LEU A 66 6.75 -7.90 -11.20
N SER A 67 7.69 -8.80 -11.46
CA SER A 67 8.94 -8.46 -12.15
C SER A 67 8.71 -8.30 -13.66
N PRO A 68 9.59 -7.55 -14.37
CA PRO A 68 9.45 -7.34 -15.82
C PRO A 68 9.49 -8.63 -16.67
N ASP A 69 10.09 -9.70 -16.14
CA ASP A 69 10.12 -11.03 -16.76
C ASP A 69 8.81 -11.83 -16.57
N GLY A 70 7.83 -11.25 -15.89
CA GLY A 70 6.55 -11.89 -15.57
C GLY A 70 6.58 -12.73 -14.29
N THR A 71 7.70 -12.78 -13.57
CA THR A 71 7.78 -13.49 -12.30
C THR A 71 6.95 -12.78 -11.24
N GLU A 72 6.08 -13.53 -10.57
CA GLU A 72 5.27 -13.06 -9.46
C GLU A 72 5.86 -13.52 -8.12
N GLU A 73 6.05 -12.59 -7.19
CA GLU A 73 6.45 -12.88 -5.81
C GLU A 73 5.40 -12.34 -4.85
N ILE A 74 4.94 -13.18 -3.92
CA ILE A 74 4.04 -12.74 -2.85
C ILE A 74 4.88 -12.15 -1.73
N LEU A 75 4.78 -10.84 -1.53
CA LEU A 75 5.48 -10.15 -0.45
C LEU A 75 4.73 -10.26 0.88
N ILE A 76 3.40 -10.13 0.82
CA ILE A 76 2.53 -10.21 1.99
C ILE A 76 1.25 -10.95 1.63
N ASP A 77 0.83 -11.88 2.48
CA ASP A 77 -0.49 -12.50 2.44
C ASP A 77 -1.09 -12.42 3.84
N SER A 78 -1.98 -11.45 4.06
CA SER A 78 -2.60 -11.27 5.37
C SER A 78 -3.62 -12.38 5.58
N ARG A 79 -3.44 -13.19 6.62
CA ARG A 79 -4.55 -13.98 7.17
C ARG A 79 -5.64 -13.02 7.65
N SER A 80 -6.91 -13.41 7.49
CA SER A 80 -8.11 -12.68 7.92
C SER A 80 -7.86 -11.72 9.09
N GLN A 81 -7.90 -10.41 8.83
CA GLN A 81 -7.88 -9.39 9.88
C GLN A 81 -9.28 -8.79 10.03
N ASN A 82 -9.78 -8.78 11.26
CA ASN A 82 -11.01 -8.06 11.59
C ASN A 82 -10.67 -6.57 11.70
N ILE A 83 -11.40 -5.73 10.97
CA ILE A 83 -11.25 -4.28 11.03
C ILE A 83 -12.51 -3.70 11.68
N ASN A 84 -12.36 -3.23 12.92
CA ASN A 84 -13.39 -2.51 13.66
C ASN A 84 -13.63 -1.14 13.03
#